data_AF-A0A084EU78-F1
#
_entry.id   AF-A0A084EU78-F1
#
_cell.length_a   1.000
_cell.length_b   1.000
_cell.length_c   1.000
_cell.angle_alpha   90.00
_cell.angle_beta   90.00
_cell.angle_gamma   90.00
#
_symmetry.space_group_name_H-M   'P 1'
#
loop_
_entity.id
_entity.type
_entity.pdbx_description
1 polymer ?
#
loop_
_entity_poly.entity_id
_entity_poly.type
_entity_poly.pdbx_seq_one_letter_code
_entity_poly.pdbx_strand_id
1 'polypeptide(L)'
;MKDNAAVLGIQDGEAAADMARLESAWTTIRTGLRRDIGARMFDQWLKPARLGDYCPDSQTLDLHFASDFSANFVSGQFGDRLRMAWRCSGAGVREVRLRRAPDSSGPRLLEVKRDVAAAVTAPAIVAAAPTVACNFQPRHAFDQFVSGETNQLAYSAALAMAGEAEPRFTPLFIHGGTGQGKTHLLHSIARAFSAHSPSAPVLYMSAERFMVEFVNAMRSNETMAFKARLRAARLLLIDDIQFIAGKGSTQEEFLHTINDLIDTGARIVVTADRAPQMLDGIDPRILSRLAGGLVADIRPAGLDLRLAILEARRAHAGDPPVPDAVIDFLARSIRSNVRELEGAFNKLVAYGQLTGRSIDLEFAQTMLADAVRANVRRLTIDEIQKACAAHFKIDLSEMKSKRRARAVARPRQVAMYISKKMTPRSLPEIGRTFGGRDHSTVIHAVRTIEKLRESHPDMDADVRALMRQLEG
;
A
#
# COMPACT_ATOMS: atom_id res chain seq x y z
N MET A 1 -45.35 -12.55 -55.44
CA MET A 1 -44.06 -12.23 -56.08
C MET A 1 -44.29 -10.95 -56.88
N LYS A 2 -44.09 -9.75 -56.34
CA LYS A 2 -42.88 -9.09 -55.85
C LYS A 2 -43.35 -8.04 -54.81
N ASP A 3 -42.44 -7.30 -54.18
CA ASP A 3 -42.73 -6.15 -53.28
C ASP A 3 -42.75 -6.39 -51.76
N ASN A 4 -42.04 -7.42 -51.27
CA ASN A 4 -41.63 -7.45 -49.86
C ASN A 4 -40.13 -7.69 -49.63
N ALA A 5 -39.32 -7.66 -50.71
CA ALA A 5 -37.87 -7.86 -50.64
C ALA A 5 -37.06 -6.54 -50.68
N ALA A 6 -37.71 -5.39 -50.96
CA ALA A 6 -37.01 -4.11 -51.13
C ALA A 6 -36.87 -3.29 -49.83
N VAL A 7 -37.66 -3.59 -48.78
CA VAL A 7 -37.61 -2.83 -47.50
C VAL A 7 -36.50 -3.34 -46.57
N LEU A 8 -36.14 -4.62 -46.65
CA LEU A 8 -35.04 -5.20 -45.85
C LEU A 8 -33.65 -4.78 -46.38
N GLY A 9 -33.51 -4.52 -47.68
CA GLY A 9 -32.23 -4.12 -48.28
C GLY A 9 -31.81 -2.66 -48.03
N ILE A 10 -32.74 -1.78 -47.61
CA ILE A 10 -32.45 -0.36 -47.33
C ILE A 10 -31.98 -0.19 -45.87
N GLN A 11 -32.53 -0.98 -44.93
CA GLN A 11 -32.11 -0.95 -43.51
C GLN A 11 -30.70 -1.49 -43.29
N ASP A 12 -30.28 -2.51 -44.05
CA ASP A 12 -28.91 -3.05 -43.97
C ASP A 12 -27.85 -2.08 -44.52
N GLY A 13 -28.21 -1.22 -45.49
CA GLY A 13 -27.33 -0.21 -46.07
C GLY A 13 -27.08 1.00 -45.17
N GLU A 14 -28.11 1.48 -44.46
CA GLU A 14 -27.98 2.58 -43.48
C GLU A 14 -27.24 2.14 -42.21
N ALA A 15 -27.51 0.93 -41.71
CA ALA A 15 -26.80 0.37 -40.55
C ALA A 15 -25.30 0.18 -40.81
N ALA A 16 -24.91 -0.23 -42.02
CA ALA A 16 -23.51 -0.36 -42.43
C ALA A 16 -22.81 1.01 -42.55
N ALA A 17 -23.50 2.03 -43.07
CA ALA A 17 -22.96 3.39 -43.18
C ALA A 17 -22.78 4.07 -41.82
N ASP A 18 -23.69 3.82 -40.87
CA ASP A 18 -23.60 4.34 -39.50
C ASP A 18 -22.52 3.62 -38.68
N MET A 19 -22.34 2.30 -38.86
CA MET A 19 -21.24 1.56 -38.23
C MET A 19 -19.87 2.04 -38.71
N ALA A 20 -19.69 2.32 -40.01
CA ALA A 20 -18.45 2.86 -40.55
C ALA A 20 -18.12 4.27 -40.01
N ARG A 21 -19.13 5.11 -39.78
CA ARG A 21 -18.98 6.42 -39.13
C ARG A 21 -18.56 6.26 -37.66
N LEU A 22 -19.15 5.32 -36.93
CA LEU A 22 -18.82 5.03 -35.54
C LEU A 22 -17.39 4.46 -35.38
N GLU A 23 -16.94 3.60 -36.31
CA GLU A 23 -15.56 3.09 -36.31
C GLU A 23 -14.51 4.18 -36.54
N SER A 24 -14.78 5.11 -37.46
CA SER A 24 -13.92 6.27 -37.72
C SER A 24 -13.86 7.21 -36.50
N ALA A 25 -15.02 7.50 -35.89
CA ALA A 25 -15.10 8.28 -34.66
C ALA A 25 -14.37 7.59 -33.50
N TRP A 26 -14.51 6.28 -33.36
CA TRP A 26 -13.85 5.51 -32.31
C TRP A 26 -12.33 5.52 -32.43
N THR A 27 -11.79 5.43 -33.66
CA THR A 27 -10.34 5.49 -33.91
C THR A 27 -9.75 6.83 -33.49
N THR A 28 -10.47 7.92 -33.76
CA THR A 28 -10.10 9.28 -33.35
C THR A 28 -10.16 9.43 -31.82
N ILE A 29 -11.25 8.96 -31.20
CA ILE A 29 -11.44 8.97 -29.74
C ILE A 29 -10.34 8.17 -29.02
N ARG A 30 -9.97 6.99 -29.53
CA ARG A 30 -8.89 6.16 -28.98
C ARG A 30 -7.55 6.88 -28.96
N THR A 31 -7.26 7.64 -30.02
CA THR A 31 -6.00 8.39 -30.13
C THR A 31 -5.95 9.53 -29.13
N GLY A 32 -7.07 10.27 -28.95
CA GLY A 32 -7.20 11.30 -27.93
C GLY A 32 -7.10 10.74 -26.50
N LEU A 33 -7.87 9.69 -26.20
CA LEU A 33 -7.87 9.05 -24.88
C LEU A 33 -6.52 8.44 -24.49
N ARG A 34 -5.75 7.91 -25.46
CA ARG A 34 -4.38 7.42 -25.21
C ARG A 34 -3.43 8.54 -24.79
N ARG A 35 -3.58 9.74 -25.38
CA ARG A 35 -2.76 10.92 -25.04
C ARG A 35 -3.13 11.48 -23.67
N ASP A 36 -4.42 11.50 -23.33
CA ASP A 36 -4.92 12.13 -22.10
C ASP A 36 -4.84 11.22 -20.86
N ILE A 37 -5.03 9.90 -21.03
CA ILE A 37 -5.03 8.92 -19.92
C ILE A 37 -3.65 8.24 -19.78
N GLY A 38 -2.80 8.35 -20.81
CA GLY A 38 -1.47 7.76 -20.85
C GLY A 38 -1.48 6.33 -21.42
N ALA A 39 -0.39 5.99 -22.12
CA ALA A 39 -0.28 4.76 -22.91
C ALA A 39 -0.50 3.47 -22.10
N ARG A 40 0.02 3.37 -20.87
CA ARG A 40 -0.08 2.16 -20.03
C ARG A 40 -1.53 1.86 -19.61
N MET A 41 -2.25 2.86 -19.11
CA MET A 41 -3.63 2.69 -18.66
C MET A 41 -4.57 2.43 -19.84
N PHE A 42 -4.34 3.09 -20.97
CA PHE A 42 -5.09 2.85 -22.19
C PHE A 42 -4.87 1.43 -22.73
N ASP A 43 -3.61 0.97 -22.82
CA ASP A 43 -3.26 -0.35 -23.34
C ASP A 43 -3.85 -1.48 -22.51
N GLN A 44 -3.94 -1.31 -21.20
CA GLN A 44 -4.47 -2.32 -20.29
C GLN A 44 -6.00 -2.37 -20.29
N TRP A 45 -6.69 -1.23 -20.32
CA TRP A 45 -8.13 -1.17 -20.00
C TRP A 45 -9.04 -0.76 -21.16
N LEU A 46 -8.56 0.07 -22.08
CA LEU A 46 -9.38 0.65 -23.16
C LEU A 46 -9.04 0.06 -24.53
N LYS A 47 -7.81 -0.41 -24.75
CA LYS A 47 -7.42 -1.10 -25.99
C LYS A 47 -8.23 -2.38 -26.28
N PRO A 48 -8.63 -3.19 -25.28
CA PRO A 48 -9.45 -4.39 -25.51
C PRO A 48 -10.93 -4.11 -25.84
N ALA A 49 -11.39 -2.86 -25.76
CA ALA A 49 -12.78 -2.50 -25.99
C ALA A 49 -13.16 -2.59 -27.47
N ARG A 50 -14.30 -3.24 -27.76
CA ARG A 50 -14.89 -3.35 -29.10
C ARG A 50 -16.17 -2.55 -29.18
N LEU A 51 -16.46 -2.00 -30.35
CA LEU A 51 -17.78 -1.41 -30.63
C LEU A 51 -18.81 -2.53 -30.66
N GLY A 52 -19.89 -2.34 -29.93
CA GLY A 52 -21.08 -3.18 -29.94
C GLY A 52 -22.21 -2.49 -30.70
N ASP A 53 -23.45 -2.85 -30.34
CA ASP A 53 -24.63 -2.38 -31.05
C ASP A 53 -24.89 -0.89 -30.82
N TYR A 54 -25.30 -0.19 -31.88
CA TYR A 54 -25.75 1.19 -31.84
C TYR A 54 -27.23 1.26 -32.16
N CYS A 55 -28.01 1.95 -31.33
CA CYS A 55 -29.43 2.18 -31.57
C CYS A 55 -29.63 3.64 -32.03
N PRO A 56 -30.00 3.88 -33.31
CA PRO A 56 -30.20 5.22 -33.85
C PRO A 56 -31.32 6.01 -33.15
N ASP A 57 -32.39 5.34 -32.74
CA ASP A 57 -33.55 5.97 -32.09
C ASP A 57 -33.26 6.46 -30.67
N SER A 58 -32.39 5.75 -29.94
CA SER A 58 -32.03 6.10 -28.56
C SER A 58 -30.65 6.75 -28.42
N GLN A 59 -29.91 6.92 -29.54
CA GLN A 59 -28.56 7.48 -29.57
C GLN A 59 -27.61 6.83 -28.56
N THR A 60 -27.81 5.54 -28.28
CA THR A 60 -27.06 4.77 -27.28
C THR A 60 -26.15 3.78 -27.98
N LEU A 61 -24.86 3.81 -27.62
CA LEU A 61 -23.83 2.91 -28.13
C LEU A 61 -23.36 1.94 -27.05
N ASP A 62 -23.38 0.64 -27.34
CA ASP A 62 -22.81 -0.38 -26.47
C ASP A 62 -21.31 -0.58 -26.79
N LEU A 63 -20.46 -0.61 -25.76
CA LEU A 63 -19.03 -0.89 -25.85
C LEU A 63 -18.74 -2.18 -25.09
N HIS A 64 -18.16 -3.15 -25.80
CA HIS A 64 -17.97 -4.51 -25.32
C HIS A 64 -16.57 -4.73 -24.77
N PHE A 65 -16.48 -5.29 -23.56
CA PHE A 65 -15.24 -5.65 -22.87
C PHE A 65 -15.13 -7.16 -22.64
N ALA A 66 -13.91 -7.63 -22.41
CA ALA A 66 -13.62 -9.05 -22.22
C ALA A 66 -14.22 -9.63 -20.93
N SER A 67 -14.43 -8.82 -19.89
CA SER A 67 -15.00 -9.24 -18.60
C SER A 67 -15.91 -8.18 -17.99
N ASP A 68 -16.85 -8.60 -17.14
CA ASP A 68 -17.73 -7.70 -16.37
C ASP A 68 -16.93 -6.79 -15.43
N PHE A 69 -15.82 -7.30 -14.91
CA PHE A 69 -14.88 -6.52 -14.10
C PHE A 69 -14.26 -5.37 -14.91
N SER A 70 -13.79 -5.63 -16.13
CA SER A 70 -13.24 -4.60 -17.02
C SER A 70 -14.29 -3.56 -17.41
N ALA A 71 -15.51 -3.99 -17.72
CA ALA A 71 -16.62 -3.09 -18.04
C ALA A 71 -16.98 -2.18 -16.85
N ASN A 72 -17.09 -2.75 -15.65
CA ASN A 72 -17.39 -2.00 -14.42
C ASN A 72 -16.27 -1.04 -14.01
N PHE A 73 -15.01 -1.47 -14.14
CA PHE A 73 -13.85 -0.63 -13.85
C PHE A 73 -13.76 0.57 -14.81
N VAL A 74 -13.92 0.33 -16.12
CA VAL A 74 -13.90 1.38 -17.14
C VAL A 74 -15.10 2.32 -16.99
N SER A 75 -16.26 1.80 -16.62
CA SER A 75 -17.46 2.61 -16.34
C SER A 75 -17.25 3.56 -15.17
N GLY A 76 -16.69 3.06 -14.06
CA GLY A 76 -16.46 3.87 -12.86
C GLY A 76 -15.35 4.92 -13.01
N GLN A 77 -14.29 4.62 -13.77
CA GLN A 77 -13.11 5.51 -13.86
C GLN A 77 -13.10 6.39 -15.12
N PHE A 78 -13.65 5.90 -16.23
CA PHE A 78 -13.56 6.55 -17.55
C PHE A 78 -14.91 6.78 -18.23
N GLY A 79 -16.03 6.38 -17.61
CA GLY A 79 -17.37 6.47 -18.19
C GLY A 79 -17.75 7.89 -18.63
N ASP A 80 -17.56 8.89 -17.77
CA ASP A 80 -17.88 10.29 -18.11
C ASP A 80 -16.98 10.86 -19.20
N ARG A 81 -15.71 10.46 -19.22
CA ARG A 81 -14.77 10.86 -20.27
C ARG A 81 -15.11 10.23 -21.62
N LEU A 82 -15.52 8.95 -21.61
CA LEU A 82 -16.00 8.27 -22.81
C LEU A 82 -17.28 8.92 -23.34
N ARG A 83 -18.26 9.22 -22.48
CA ARG A 83 -19.48 9.94 -22.89
C ARG A 83 -19.16 11.31 -23.49
N MET A 84 -18.25 12.06 -22.87
CA MET A 84 -17.86 13.38 -23.38
C MET A 84 -17.12 13.27 -24.73
N ALA A 85 -16.19 12.32 -24.87
CA ALA A 85 -15.47 12.09 -26.12
C ALA A 85 -16.40 11.68 -27.27
N TRP A 86 -17.41 10.84 -26.99
CA TRP A 86 -18.44 10.44 -27.96
C TRP A 86 -19.42 11.56 -28.32
N ARG A 87 -19.72 12.47 -27.39
CA ARG A 87 -20.51 13.67 -27.69
C ARG A 87 -19.75 14.68 -28.55
N CYS A 88 -18.45 14.84 -28.30
CA CYS A 88 -17.60 15.76 -29.07
C CYS A 88 -17.23 15.23 -30.46
N SER A 89 -17.35 13.93 -30.72
CA SER A 89 -17.04 13.36 -32.05
C SER A 89 -18.10 13.65 -33.11
N GLY A 90 -19.28 14.15 -32.71
CA GLY A 90 -20.37 14.49 -33.65
C GLY A 90 -21.07 13.27 -34.26
N ALA A 91 -20.79 12.05 -33.78
CA ALA A 91 -21.31 10.79 -34.32
C ALA A 91 -22.73 10.42 -33.87
N GLY A 92 -23.50 11.37 -33.31
CA GLY A 92 -24.88 11.14 -32.89
C GLY A 92 -25.06 10.33 -31.59
N VAL A 93 -23.98 9.96 -30.89
CA VAL A 93 -24.03 9.16 -29.64
C VAL A 93 -24.18 10.06 -28.40
N ARG A 94 -25.28 9.92 -27.65
CA ARG A 94 -25.54 10.66 -26.41
C ARG A 94 -25.19 9.90 -25.15
N GLU A 95 -25.31 8.58 -25.19
CA GLU A 95 -25.08 7.67 -24.08
C GLU A 95 -24.22 6.48 -24.53
N VAL A 96 -23.29 6.07 -23.68
CA VAL A 96 -22.41 4.93 -23.92
C VAL A 96 -22.58 3.93 -22.79
N ARG A 97 -22.98 2.70 -23.12
CA ARG A 97 -23.16 1.62 -22.16
C ARG A 97 -22.02 0.63 -22.30
N LEU A 98 -21.36 0.34 -21.19
CA LEU A 98 -20.18 -0.53 -21.16
C LEU A 98 -20.65 -1.90 -20.69
N ARG A 99 -20.56 -2.90 -21.57
CA ARG A 99 -21.09 -4.26 -21.33
C ARG A 99 -20.03 -5.31 -21.65
N ARG A 100 -20.23 -6.54 -21.17
CA ARG A 100 -19.40 -7.67 -21.58
C ARG A 100 -19.80 -8.14 -22.98
N ALA A 101 -18.82 -8.50 -23.80
CA ALA A 101 -19.09 -9.12 -25.10
C ALA A 101 -19.82 -10.46 -24.92
N PRO A 102 -20.95 -10.72 -25.60
CA PRO A 102 -21.70 -11.98 -25.46
C PRO A 102 -20.88 -13.22 -25.88
N ASP A 103 -19.86 -13.06 -26.74
CA ASP A 103 -19.05 -14.16 -27.28
C ASP A 103 -17.63 -14.30 -26.69
N SER A 104 -17.29 -13.62 -25.58
CA SER A 104 -16.01 -13.89 -24.90
C SER A 104 -16.14 -15.08 -23.95
N SER A 105 -15.70 -16.25 -24.45
CA SER A 105 -15.41 -17.43 -23.63
C SER A 105 -14.25 -17.12 -22.69
N GLY A 106 -14.57 -16.70 -21.46
CA GLY A 106 -13.64 -16.78 -20.34
C GLY A 106 -13.26 -18.24 -20.07
N PRO A 107 -12.16 -18.51 -19.35
CA PRO A 107 -11.74 -19.88 -19.05
C PRO A 107 -12.88 -20.60 -18.33
N ARG A 108 -13.42 -21.64 -18.99
CA ARG A 108 -14.49 -22.49 -18.46
C ARG A 108 -13.98 -23.15 -17.18
N LEU A 109 -14.60 -22.84 -16.04
CA LEU A 109 -14.65 -23.77 -14.93
C LEU A 109 -15.26 -25.07 -15.49
N LEU A 110 -14.59 -26.20 -15.25
CA LEU A 110 -15.11 -27.53 -15.53
C LEU A 110 -16.38 -27.73 -14.71
N GLU A 111 -17.54 -27.45 -15.31
CA GLU A 111 -18.82 -27.94 -14.80
C GLU A 111 -18.88 -29.44 -15.04
N VAL A 112 -18.69 -30.20 -13.96
CA VAL A 112 -18.99 -31.62 -13.92
C VAL A 112 -20.50 -31.78 -14.08
N LYS A 113 -20.93 -32.32 -15.21
CA LYS A 113 -22.30 -32.82 -15.40
C LYS A 113 -22.60 -33.84 -14.30
N ARG A 114 -23.54 -33.52 -13.41
CA ARG A 114 -24.19 -34.51 -12.56
C ARG A 114 -25.34 -35.12 -13.34
N ASP A 115 -25.13 -36.34 -13.82
CA ASP A 115 -26.22 -37.21 -14.22
C ASP A 115 -27.05 -37.56 -12.98
N VAL A 116 -28.35 -37.27 -13.06
CA VAL A 116 -29.34 -37.62 -12.04
C VAL A 116 -29.86 -39.01 -12.37
N ALA A 117 -29.41 -40.02 -11.64
CA ALA A 117 -30.07 -41.32 -11.59
C ALA A 117 -29.91 -41.98 -10.22
N ALA A 118 -31.03 -41.96 -9.48
CA ALA A 118 -31.54 -42.95 -8.54
C ALA A 118 -30.66 -43.55 -7.41
N ALA A 119 -31.28 -43.47 -6.21
CA ALA A 119 -31.38 -44.50 -5.16
C ALA A 119 -30.49 -44.39 -3.89
N VAL A 120 -31.17 -43.92 -2.83
CA VAL A 120 -31.21 -44.44 -1.45
C VAL A 120 -29.89 -44.79 -0.74
N THR A 121 -29.46 -43.93 0.19
CA THR A 121 -29.43 -44.19 1.66
C THR A 121 -28.73 -43.01 2.36
N ALA A 122 -29.34 -42.51 3.44
CA ALA A 122 -28.68 -41.57 4.36
C ALA A 122 -27.56 -42.31 5.14
N PRO A 123 -26.48 -41.61 5.53
CA PRO A 123 -26.49 -40.98 6.85
C PRO A 123 -25.99 -39.53 6.85
N ALA A 124 -26.31 -38.86 7.96
CA ALA A 124 -26.17 -37.44 8.20
C ALA A 124 -24.76 -36.89 7.94
N ILE A 125 -24.68 -35.84 7.11
CA ILE A 125 -23.55 -34.91 7.08
C ILE A 125 -24.08 -33.56 7.53
N VAL A 126 -23.56 -33.11 8.67
CA VAL A 126 -23.78 -31.79 9.25
C VAL A 126 -23.50 -30.73 8.18
N ALA A 127 -24.48 -29.88 7.90
CA ALA A 127 -24.36 -28.80 6.93
C ALA A 127 -23.24 -27.83 7.36
N ALA A 128 -22.09 -27.90 6.70
CA ALA A 128 -21.08 -26.86 6.77
C ALA A 128 -21.60 -25.66 5.95
N ALA A 129 -21.85 -24.54 6.63
CA ALA A 129 -22.07 -23.25 6.01
C ALA A 129 -20.89 -22.89 5.08
N PRO A 130 -21.10 -22.09 4.03
CA PRO A 130 -20.02 -21.70 3.13
C PRO A 130 -19.02 -20.85 3.91
N THR A 131 -17.92 -21.46 4.34
CA THR A 131 -16.73 -20.73 4.79
C THR A 131 -16.28 -19.88 3.61
N VAL A 132 -16.58 -18.59 3.67
CA VAL A 132 -15.96 -17.58 2.81
C VAL A 132 -14.47 -17.75 2.98
N ALA A 133 -13.83 -18.35 1.98
CA ALA A 133 -12.41 -18.57 1.96
C ALA A 133 -11.75 -17.18 2.04
N CYS A 134 -11.31 -16.81 3.24
CA CYS A 134 -10.34 -15.74 3.37
C CYS A 134 -9.14 -16.20 2.54
N ASN A 135 -8.81 -15.45 1.49
CA ASN A 135 -7.62 -15.68 0.66
C ASN A 135 -6.37 -15.38 1.50
N PHE A 136 -6.07 -16.27 2.44
CA PHE A 136 -4.91 -16.19 3.30
C PHE A 136 -3.67 -16.49 2.46
N GLN A 137 -2.66 -15.62 2.53
CA GLN A 137 -1.42 -15.87 1.81
C GLN A 137 -0.65 -17.01 2.53
N PRO A 138 -0.31 -18.12 1.83
CA PRO A 138 0.37 -19.26 2.46
C PRO A 138 1.71 -18.90 3.13
N ARG A 139 2.33 -17.81 2.68
CA ARG A 139 3.60 -17.24 3.17
C ARG A 139 3.49 -16.41 4.48
N HIS A 140 2.30 -16.20 5.02
CA HIS A 140 2.12 -15.42 6.24
C HIS A 140 1.63 -16.32 7.37
N ALA A 141 2.57 -17.05 7.97
CA ALA A 141 2.34 -17.85 9.16
C ALA A 141 3.38 -17.51 10.25
N PHE A 142 3.06 -17.90 11.49
CA PHE A 142 3.89 -17.60 12.67
C PHE A 142 5.27 -18.28 12.61
N ASP A 143 5.38 -19.42 11.93
CA ASP A 143 6.63 -20.15 11.68
C ASP A 143 7.64 -19.33 10.85
N GLN A 144 7.15 -18.53 9.91
CA GLN A 144 7.94 -17.67 9.04
C GLN A 144 8.15 -16.26 9.62
N PHE A 145 7.55 -15.95 10.77
CA PHE A 145 7.72 -14.66 11.43
C PHE A 145 8.86 -14.74 12.45
N VAL A 146 9.96 -14.04 12.17
CA VAL A 146 11.11 -13.99 13.07
C VAL A 146 10.86 -12.94 14.17
N SER A 147 10.82 -13.40 15.42
CA SER A 147 10.69 -12.54 16.60
C SER A 147 12.05 -12.07 17.13
N GLY A 148 12.12 -10.83 17.60
CA GLY A 148 13.24 -10.24 18.32
C GLY A 148 12.78 -9.06 19.18
N GLU A 149 13.71 -8.39 19.85
CA GLU A 149 13.41 -7.35 20.85
C GLU A 149 12.47 -6.23 20.34
N THR A 150 12.53 -5.89 19.05
CA THR A 150 11.77 -4.80 18.45
C THR A 150 10.33 -5.15 18.07
N ASN A 151 9.97 -6.44 18.04
CA ASN A 151 8.64 -6.93 17.64
C ASN A 151 8.07 -8.01 18.57
N GLN A 152 8.77 -8.36 19.67
CA GLN A 152 8.41 -9.45 20.58
C GLN A 152 7.05 -9.27 21.25
N LEU A 153 6.72 -8.04 21.68
CA LEU A 153 5.43 -7.74 22.31
C LEU A 153 4.28 -7.99 21.33
N ALA A 154 4.38 -7.42 20.12
CA ALA A 154 3.37 -7.61 19.07
C ALA A 154 3.23 -9.08 18.66
N TYR A 155 4.35 -9.82 18.56
CA TYR A 155 4.34 -11.25 18.27
C TYR A 155 3.66 -12.07 19.36
N SER A 156 4.01 -11.84 20.64
CA SER A 156 3.42 -12.56 21.77
C SER A 156 1.93 -12.25 21.93
N ALA A 157 1.54 -10.99 21.72
CA ALA A 157 0.14 -10.59 21.71
C ALA A 157 -0.64 -11.24 20.57
N ALA A 158 -0.05 -11.33 19.37
CA ALA A 158 -0.64 -12.01 18.23
C ALA A 158 -0.86 -13.51 18.51
N LEU A 159 0.11 -14.19 19.14
CA LEU A 159 -0.06 -15.59 19.57
C LEU A 159 -1.21 -15.75 20.56
N ALA A 160 -1.34 -14.85 21.54
CA ALA A 160 -2.45 -14.88 22.50
C ALA A 160 -3.82 -14.67 21.81
N MET A 161 -3.89 -13.76 20.83
CA MET A 161 -5.12 -13.56 20.04
C MET A 161 -5.47 -14.74 19.14
N ALA A 162 -4.49 -15.55 18.76
CA ALA A 162 -4.68 -16.72 17.91
C ALA A 162 -4.98 -18.03 18.66
N GLY A 163 -4.61 -18.11 19.94
CA GLY A 163 -4.69 -19.33 20.75
C GLY A 163 -6.12 -19.78 21.08
N GLU A 164 -6.28 -21.00 21.61
CA GLU A 164 -7.61 -21.54 21.94
C GLU A 164 -8.29 -20.79 23.09
N ALA A 165 -7.53 -20.44 24.12
CA ALA A 165 -8.02 -19.70 25.27
C ALA A 165 -8.47 -18.29 24.88
N GLU A 166 -9.50 -17.79 25.56
CA GLU A 166 -9.94 -16.41 25.39
C GLU A 166 -8.83 -15.44 25.86
N PRO A 167 -8.45 -14.46 25.01
CA PRO A 167 -7.37 -13.55 25.36
C PRO A 167 -7.82 -12.64 26.51
N ARG A 168 -6.88 -12.33 27.42
CA ARG A 168 -7.13 -11.43 28.56
C ARG A 168 -7.33 -9.97 28.17
N PHE A 169 -7.14 -9.65 26.90
CA PHE A 169 -7.25 -8.32 26.33
C PHE A 169 -7.96 -8.42 24.97
N THR A 170 -8.87 -7.49 24.72
CA THR A 170 -9.45 -7.22 23.40
C THR A 170 -9.95 -5.77 23.44
N PRO A 171 -9.74 -4.95 22.40
CA PRO A 171 -9.04 -5.24 21.14
C PRO A 171 -7.50 -5.29 21.28
N LEU A 172 -6.83 -5.88 20.28
CA LEU A 172 -5.38 -5.75 20.07
C LEU A 172 -5.11 -4.70 19.00
N PHE A 173 -4.36 -3.66 19.33
CA PHE A 173 -3.93 -2.63 18.40
C PHE A 173 -2.43 -2.76 18.11
N ILE A 174 -2.08 -3.07 16.86
CA ILE A 174 -0.68 -3.23 16.42
C ILE A 174 -0.28 -2.02 15.57
N HIS A 175 0.76 -1.29 15.97
CA HIS A 175 1.25 -0.17 15.16
C HIS A 175 2.73 -0.24 14.85
N GLY A 176 3.12 0.38 13.74
CA GLY A 176 4.51 0.44 13.30
C GLY A 176 4.60 0.95 11.87
N GLY A 177 5.81 1.31 11.45
CA GLY A 177 6.05 1.82 10.11
C GLY A 177 5.62 0.87 8.98
N THR A 178 5.72 1.33 7.75
CA THR A 178 5.50 0.50 6.58
C THR A 178 6.50 -0.65 6.53
N GLY A 179 6.05 -1.83 6.10
CA GLY A 179 6.94 -2.98 5.88
C GLY A 179 7.56 -3.59 7.13
N GLN A 180 7.02 -3.36 8.34
CA GLN A 180 7.54 -3.94 9.59
C GLN A 180 6.88 -5.28 9.99
N GLY A 181 5.91 -5.80 9.23
CA GLY A 181 5.29 -7.10 9.50
C GLY A 181 3.88 -7.08 10.10
N LYS A 182 3.22 -5.91 10.17
CA LYS A 182 1.82 -5.79 10.66
C LYS A 182 0.85 -6.73 9.93
N THR A 183 0.80 -6.64 8.61
CA THR A 183 -0.03 -7.50 7.76
C THR A 183 0.35 -8.99 7.89
N HIS A 184 1.64 -9.31 8.08
CA HIS A 184 2.09 -10.70 8.31
C HIS A 184 1.49 -11.25 9.60
N LEU A 185 1.55 -10.48 10.70
CA LEU A 185 0.95 -10.89 11.98
C LEU A 185 -0.56 -11.09 11.85
N LEU A 186 -1.29 -10.18 11.20
CA LEU A 186 -2.74 -10.33 10.99
C LEU A 186 -3.09 -11.64 10.29
N HIS A 187 -2.43 -11.93 9.18
CA HIS A 187 -2.65 -13.19 8.48
C HIS A 187 -2.25 -14.42 9.31
N SER A 188 -1.19 -14.30 10.12
CA SER A 188 -0.75 -15.38 11.01
C SER A 188 -1.78 -15.68 12.09
N ILE A 189 -2.35 -14.64 12.71
CA ILE A 189 -3.44 -14.77 13.68
C ILE A 189 -4.64 -15.46 13.02
N ALA A 190 -5.05 -14.98 11.84
CA ALA A 190 -6.19 -15.53 11.12
C ALA A 190 -6.02 -17.02 10.82
N ARG A 191 -4.85 -17.41 10.32
CA ARG A 191 -4.54 -18.78 9.95
C ARG A 191 -4.50 -19.69 11.17
N ALA A 192 -3.79 -19.29 12.22
CA ALA A 192 -3.69 -20.08 13.45
C ALA A 192 -5.06 -20.19 14.15
N PHE A 193 -5.83 -19.12 14.24
CA PHE A 193 -7.18 -19.17 14.81
C PHE A 193 -8.12 -20.07 14.00
N SER A 194 -8.07 -19.99 12.66
CA SER A 194 -8.90 -20.84 11.78
C SER A 194 -8.52 -22.32 11.89
N ALA A 195 -7.25 -22.63 12.18
CA ALA A 195 -6.81 -24.01 12.39
C ALA A 195 -7.40 -24.62 13.68
N HIS A 196 -7.48 -23.85 14.76
CA HIS A 196 -8.05 -24.31 16.04
C HIS A 196 -9.58 -24.20 16.11
N SER A 197 -10.18 -23.25 15.37
CA SER A 197 -11.63 -23.02 15.34
C SER A 197 -12.15 -22.96 13.90
N PRO A 198 -12.23 -24.10 13.17
CA PRO A 198 -12.59 -24.11 11.74
C PRO A 198 -14.01 -23.61 11.43
N SER A 199 -14.93 -23.76 12.38
CA SER A 199 -16.33 -23.33 12.26
C SER A 199 -16.56 -21.87 12.67
N ALA A 200 -15.56 -21.21 13.27
CA ALA A 200 -15.70 -19.84 13.73
C ALA A 200 -15.56 -18.86 12.55
N PRO A 201 -16.49 -17.91 12.38
CA PRO A 201 -16.39 -16.90 11.33
C PRO A 201 -15.21 -15.96 11.58
N VAL A 202 -14.24 -15.98 10.68
CA VAL A 202 -13.07 -15.10 10.66
C VAL A 202 -13.22 -14.10 9.53
N LEU A 203 -13.02 -12.81 9.82
CA LEU A 203 -13.10 -11.75 8.83
C LEU A 203 -11.81 -10.93 8.80
N TYR A 204 -11.20 -10.85 7.62
CA TYR A 204 -10.05 -10.00 7.34
C TYR A 204 -10.39 -9.00 6.24
N MET A 205 -10.09 -7.72 6.47
CA MET A 205 -10.17 -6.67 5.45
C MET A 205 -9.24 -5.50 5.77
N SER A 206 -8.84 -4.74 4.75
CA SER A 206 -8.25 -3.42 4.98
C SER A 206 -9.34 -2.40 5.33
N ALA A 207 -8.96 -1.32 6.01
CA ALA A 207 -9.89 -0.24 6.33
C ALA A 207 -10.42 0.46 5.06
N GLU A 208 -9.62 0.54 4.00
CA GLU A 208 -10.06 0.99 2.67
C GLU A 208 -11.14 0.06 2.11
N ARG A 209 -10.96 -1.26 2.20
CA ARG A 209 -11.95 -2.23 1.74
C ARG A 209 -13.23 -2.14 2.55
N PHE A 210 -13.14 -1.97 3.87
CA PHE A 210 -14.29 -1.71 4.74
C PHE A 210 -15.09 -0.49 4.24
N MET A 211 -14.40 0.63 3.95
CA MET A 211 -15.01 1.84 3.43
C MET A 211 -15.73 1.59 2.09
N VAL A 212 -15.06 0.94 1.13
CA VAL A 212 -15.62 0.66 -0.18
C VAL A 212 -16.84 -0.27 -0.09
N GLU A 213 -16.75 -1.35 0.68
CA GLU A 213 -17.86 -2.28 0.90
C GLU A 213 -19.04 -1.60 1.59
N PHE A 214 -18.79 -0.74 2.58
CA PHE A 214 -19.83 0.03 3.27
C PHE A 214 -20.54 1.01 2.32
N VAL A 215 -19.78 1.77 1.52
CA VAL A 215 -20.37 2.71 0.53
C VAL A 215 -21.20 1.97 -0.52
N ASN A 216 -20.73 0.80 -0.97
CA ASN A 216 -21.50 -0.03 -1.90
C ASN A 216 -22.77 -0.58 -1.26
N ALA A 217 -22.71 -1.06 -0.02
CA ALA A 217 -23.88 -1.54 0.70
C ALA A 217 -24.93 -0.42 0.91
N MET A 218 -24.50 0.81 1.16
CA MET A 218 -25.41 1.96 1.20
C MET A 218 -26.08 2.23 -0.15
N ARG A 219 -25.33 2.16 -1.25
CA ARG A 219 -25.87 2.37 -2.61
C ARG A 219 -26.87 1.29 -3.02
N SER A 220 -26.61 0.04 -2.64
CA SER A 220 -27.46 -1.10 -2.94
C SER A 220 -28.60 -1.32 -1.93
N ASN A 221 -28.69 -0.49 -0.89
CA ASN A 221 -29.63 -0.65 0.23
C ASN A 221 -29.48 -1.99 1.00
N GLU A 222 -28.26 -2.52 1.04
CA GLU A 222 -27.88 -3.80 1.67
C GLU A 222 -27.10 -3.60 2.99
N THR A 223 -27.17 -2.41 3.59
CA THR A 223 -26.43 -2.04 4.80
C THR A 223 -26.66 -3.02 5.95
N MET A 224 -27.87 -3.56 6.10
CA MET A 224 -28.18 -4.53 7.16
C MET A 224 -27.46 -5.86 6.98
N ALA A 225 -27.35 -6.36 5.75
CA ALA A 225 -26.61 -7.58 5.45
C ALA A 225 -25.10 -7.39 5.71
N PHE A 226 -24.57 -6.21 5.35
CA PHE A 226 -23.18 -5.85 5.64
C PHE A 226 -22.90 -5.84 7.16
N LYS A 227 -23.78 -5.22 7.96
CA LYS A 227 -23.68 -5.21 9.44
C LYS A 227 -23.78 -6.59 10.05
N ALA A 228 -24.75 -7.40 9.60
CA ALA A 228 -24.94 -8.76 10.09
C ALA A 228 -23.69 -9.63 9.86
N ARG A 229 -23.06 -9.51 8.68
CA ARG A 229 -21.82 -10.21 8.37
C ARG A 229 -20.66 -9.81 9.28
N LEU A 230 -20.51 -8.51 9.57
CA LEU A 230 -19.45 -8.01 10.45
C LEU A 230 -19.66 -8.46 11.89
N ARG A 231 -20.88 -8.31 12.42
CA ARG A 231 -21.24 -8.68 13.79
C ARG A 231 -21.21 -10.17 14.05
N ALA A 232 -21.35 -10.99 13.00
CA ALA A 232 -21.21 -12.43 13.12
C ALA A 232 -19.77 -12.88 13.36
N ALA A 233 -18.75 -12.03 13.12
CA ALA A 233 -17.35 -12.43 13.21
C ALA A 233 -16.92 -12.74 14.65
N ARG A 234 -16.29 -13.91 14.84
CA ARG A 234 -15.65 -14.29 16.11
C ARG A 234 -14.22 -13.77 16.21
N LEU A 235 -13.61 -13.49 15.05
CA LEU A 235 -12.32 -12.82 14.89
C LEU A 235 -12.44 -11.77 13.78
N LEU A 236 -12.27 -10.49 14.12
CA LEU A 236 -12.22 -9.37 13.19
C LEU A 236 -10.79 -8.84 13.09
N LEU A 237 -10.25 -8.80 11.87
CA LEU A 237 -8.92 -8.31 11.55
C LEU A 237 -9.02 -7.14 10.58
N ILE A 238 -8.59 -5.96 11.00
CA ILE A 238 -8.63 -4.73 10.21
C ILE A 238 -7.21 -4.22 9.97
N ASP A 239 -6.79 -4.18 8.71
CA ASP A 239 -5.47 -3.66 8.33
C ASP A 239 -5.53 -2.17 7.95
N ASP A 240 -4.52 -1.41 8.38
CA ASP A 240 -4.27 0.00 8.06
C ASP A 240 -5.46 0.95 8.33
N ILE A 241 -5.87 1.05 9.60
CA ILE A 241 -7.01 1.89 10.03
C ILE A 241 -6.87 3.38 9.68
N GLN A 242 -5.66 3.88 9.43
CA GLN A 242 -5.43 5.25 8.99
C GLN A 242 -6.17 5.62 7.69
N PHE A 243 -6.55 4.64 6.85
CA PHE A 243 -7.26 4.92 5.59
C PHE A 243 -8.70 5.39 5.75
N ILE A 244 -9.33 5.23 6.93
CA ILE A 244 -10.66 5.79 7.20
C ILE A 244 -10.62 7.21 7.79
N ALA A 245 -9.42 7.81 7.94
CA ALA A 245 -9.27 9.16 8.47
C ALA A 245 -10.05 10.20 7.64
N GLY A 246 -10.77 11.09 8.31
CA GLY A 246 -11.64 12.11 7.71
C GLY A 246 -12.92 11.58 7.05
N LYS A 247 -13.26 10.29 7.19
CA LYS A 247 -14.47 9.66 6.63
C LYS A 247 -15.53 9.45 7.71
N GLY A 248 -16.25 10.52 8.08
CA GLY A 248 -17.18 10.55 9.22
C GLY A 248 -18.18 9.38 9.25
N SER A 249 -18.96 9.17 8.19
CA SER A 249 -19.98 8.09 8.17
C SER A 249 -19.37 6.69 8.26
N THR A 250 -18.21 6.46 7.65
CA THR A 250 -17.49 5.19 7.75
C THR A 250 -16.92 4.97 9.15
N GLN A 251 -16.41 6.02 9.79
CA GLN A 251 -15.92 5.96 11.17
C GLN A 251 -17.04 5.69 12.17
N GLU A 252 -18.20 6.32 12.01
CA GLU A 252 -19.37 6.05 12.85
C GLU A 252 -19.79 4.58 12.74
N GLU A 253 -19.90 4.04 11.53
CA GLU A 253 -20.24 2.63 11.34
C GLU A 253 -19.19 1.69 11.96
N PHE A 254 -17.92 2.03 11.80
CA PHE A 254 -16.83 1.28 12.38
C PHE A 254 -16.88 1.27 13.91
N LEU A 255 -17.17 2.42 14.53
CA LEU A 255 -17.35 2.54 15.98
C LEU A 255 -18.49 1.66 16.48
N HIS A 256 -19.64 1.69 15.81
CA HIS A 256 -20.77 0.82 16.16
C HIS A 256 -20.40 -0.67 16.04
N THR A 257 -19.74 -1.04 14.94
CA THR A 257 -19.29 -2.41 14.70
C THR A 257 -18.35 -2.91 15.79
N ILE A 258 -17.37 -2.10 16.20
CA ILE A 258 -16.43 -2.47 17.26
C ILE A 258 -17.13 -2.61 18.61
N ASN A 259 -18.02 -1.68 18.99
CA ASN A 259 -18.69 -1.75 20.29
C ASN A 259 -19.49 -3.05 20.41
N ASP A 260 -20.26 -3.41 19.38
CA ASP A 260 -21.06 -4.64 19.37
C ASP A 260 -20.17 -5.90 19.45
N LEU A 261 -19.01 -5.88 18.77
CA LEU A 261 -18.06 -6.98 18.77
C LEU A 261 -17.32 -7.11 20.12
N ILE A 262 -17.02 -5.99 20.79
CA ILE A 262 -16.45 -6.02 22.14
C ILE A 262 -17.46 -6.62 23.12
N ASP A 263 -18.71 -6.17 23.06
CA ASP A 263 -19.76 -6.63 23.97
C ASP A 263 -20.10 -8.12 23.80
N THR A 264 -19.88 -8.68 22.60
CA THR A 264 -20.07 -10.11 22.30
C THR A 264 -18.85 -10.97 22.61
N GLY A 265 -17.73 -10.39 23.08
CA GLY A 265 -16.49 -11.12 23.36
C GLY A 265 -15.73 -11.55 22.10
N ALA A 266 -16.00 -10.91 20.95
CA ALA A 266 -15.26 -11.19 19.73
C ALA A 266 -13.82 -10.70 19.84
N ARG A 267 -12.91 -11.42 19.18
CA ARG A 267 -11.50 -11.05 19.11
C ARG A 267 -11.32 -10.00 18.02
N ILE A 268 -10.79 -8.83 18.39
CA ILE A 268 -10.59 -7.74 17.45
C ILE A 268 -9.10 -7.41 17.37
N VAL A 269 -8.55 -7.38 16.16
CA VAL A 269 -7.18 -6.94 15.91
C VAL A 269 -7.19 -5.84 14.86
N VAL A 270 -6.59 -4.70 15.18
CA VAL A 270 -6.51 -3.54 14.29
C VAL A 270 -5.05 -3.15 14.11
N THR A 271 -4.65 -2.80 12.89
CA THR A 271 -3.32 -2.24 12.63
C THR A 271 -3.35 -0.77 12.24
N ALA A 272 -2.22 -0.09 12.48
CA ALA A 272 -1.99 1.28 12.03
C ALA A 272 -0.53 1.55 11.68
N ASP A 273 -0.25 2.63 10.96
CA ASP A 273 1.11 3.12 10.72
C ASP A 273 1.74 3.79 11.95
N ARG A 274 0.92 4.16 12.94
CA ARG A 274 1.32 4.93 14.13
C ARG A 274 0.42 4.64 15.33
N ALA A 275 0.87 5.05 16.52
CA ALA A 275 0.13 4.87 17.77
C ALA A 275 -1.22 5.60 17.76
N PRO A 276 -2.22 5.17 18.55
CA PRO A 276 -3.55 5.76 18.54
C PRO A 276 -3.56 7.28 18.76
N GLN A 277 -2.71 7.78 19.65
CA GLN A 277 -2.61 9.20 19.99
C GLN A 277 -2.07 10.09 18.86
N MET A 278 -1.42 9.51 17.84
CA MET A 278 -0.86 10.23 16.70
C MET A 278 -1.68 10.07 15.40
N LEU A 279 -2.82 9.38 15.46
CA LEU A 279 -3.72 9.18 14.32
C LEU A 279 -4.64 10.40 14.15
N ASP A 280 -4.18 11.37 13.36
CA ASP A 280 -4.97 12.55 13.02
C ASP A 280 -6.19 12.18 12.14
N GLY A 281 -7.34 12.79 12.42
CA GLY A 281 -8.55 12.62 11.62
C GLY A 281 -9.34 11.33 11.87
N ILE A 282 -8.99 10.55 12.91
CA ILE A 282 -9.81 9.45 13.44
C ILE A 282 -10.59 9.95 14.66
N ASP A 283 -11.85 9.55 14.78
CA ASP A 283 -12.71 9.90 15.91
C ASP A 283 -12.07 9.48 17.24
N PRO A 284 -11.92 10.39 18.22
CA PRO A 284 -11.34 10.09 19.52
C PRO A 284 -12.02 8.94 20.26
N ARG A 285 -13.32 8.70 20.00
CA ARG A 285 -14.07 7.57 20.58
C ARG A 285 -13.55 6.23 20.08
N ILE A 286 -13.23 6.12 18.79
CA ILE A 286 -12.62 4.91 18.21
C ILE A 286 -11.25 4.67 18.85
N LEU A 287 -10.43 5.72 18.91
CA LEU A 287 -9.09 5.64 19.49
C LEU A 287 -9.12 5.23 20.97
N SER A 288 -10.07 5.77 21.74
CA SER A 288 -10.27 5.41 23.14
C SER A 288 -10.63 3.93 23.30
N ARG A 289 -11.55 3.40 22.48
CA ARG A 289 -11.93 1.98 22.50
C ARG A 289 -10.78 1.07 22.11
N LEU A 290 -10.01 1.43 21.09
CA LEU A 290 -8.83 0.67 20.66
C LEU A 290 -7.69 0.71 21.68
N ALA A 291 -7.49 1.84 22.35
CA ALA A 291 -6.49 2.00 23.39
C ALA A 291 -6.86 1.34 24.73
N GLY A 292 -8.14 1.05 24.96
CA GLY A 292 -8.61 0.35 26.16
C GLY A 292 -8.22 -1.14 26.22
N GLY A 293 -7.78 -1.72 25.11
CA GLY A 293 -7.23 -3.08 25.05
C GLY A 293 -5.69 -3.10 25.19
N LEU A 294 -5.01 -3.91 24.38
CA LEU A 294 -3.55 -3.94 24.33
C LEU A 294 -3.03 -3.19 23.11
N VAL A 295 -2.12 -2.23 23.33
CA VAL A 295 -1.41 -1.52 22.27
C VAL A 295 0.01 -2.07 22.19
N ALA A 296 0.35 -2.65 21.05
CA ALA A 296 1.67 -3.23 20.79
C ALA A 296 2.36 -2.53 19.62
N ASP A 297 3.62 -2.16 19.81
CA ASP A 297 4.43 -1.52 18.79
C ASP A 297 5.33 -2.53 18.05
N ILE A 298 5.56 -2.26 16.77
CA ILE A 298 6.60 -2.90 15.96
C ILE A 298 7.60 -1.83 15.55
N ARG A 299 8.77 -1.86 16.19
CA ARG A 299 9.87 -0.94 15.93
C ARG A 299 10.71 -1.43 14.74
N PRO A 300 11.44 -0.52 14.06
CA PRO A 300 12.36 -0.92 13.01
C PRO A 300 13.34 -2.00 13.47
N ALA A 301 13.54 -3.02 12.63
CA ALA A 301 14.42 -4.14 12.97
C ALA A 301 15.87 -3.68 13.17
N GLY A 302 16.43 -4.01 14.33
CA GLY A 302 17.85 -3.89 14.62
C GLY A 302 18.70 -4.83 13.76
N LEU A 303 20.03 -4.69 13.83
CA LEU A 303 20.95 -5.50 13.01
C LEU A 303 20.72 -7.01 13.23
N ASP A 304 20.63 -7.44 14.49
CA ASP A 304 20.49 -8.85 14.86
C ASP A 304 19.19 -9.44 14.31
N LEU A 305 18.07 -8.71 14.42
CA LEU A 305 16.79 -9.15 13.87
C LEU A 305 16.82 -9.19 12.34
N ARG A 306 17.47 -8.22 11.67
CA ARG A 306 17.63 -8.24 10.21
C ARG A 306 18.45 -9.43 9.73
N LEU A 307 19.55 -9.76 10.44
CA LEU A 307 20.34 -10.96 10.18
C LEU A 307 19.49 -12.22 10.35
N ALA A 308 18.77 -12.35 11.46
CA ALA A 308 17.90 -13.50 11.72
C ALA A 308 16.80 -13.67 10.65
N ILE A 309 16.20 -12.57 10.18
CA ILE A 309 15.23 -12.59 9.08
C ILE A 309 15.88 -13.08 7.78
N LEU A 310 17.04 -12.53 7.41
CA LEU A 310 17.75 -12.95 6.20
C LEU A 310 18.20 -14.42 6.27
N GLU A 311 18.61 -14.89 7.44
CA GLU A 311 18.96 -16.30 7.66
C GLU A 311 17.75 -17.21 7.48
N ALA A 312 16.60 -16.84 8.05
CA ALA A 312 15.36 -17.57 7.83
C ALA A 312 14.97 -17.59 6.33
N ARG A 313 15.22 -16.50 5.59
CA ARG A 313 15.01 -16.46 4.13
C ARG A 313 16.01 -17.32 3.38
N ARG A 314 17.29 -17.30 3.78
CA ARG A 314 18.35 -18.13 3.20
C ARG A 314 18.05 -19.61 3.31
N ALA A 315 17.56 -20.06 4.46
CA ALA A 315 17.17 -21.45 4.67
C ALA A 315 16.10 -21.96 3.68
N HIS A 316 15.30 -21.07 3.10
CA HIS A 316 14.24 -21.40 2.14
C HIS A 316 14.59 -21.05 0.68
N ALA A 317 15.72 -20.37 0.43
CA ALA A 317 16.06 -19.82 -0.89
C ALA A 317 16.53 -20.87 -1.91
N GLY A 318 17.02 -22.02 -1.43
CA GLY A 318 17.58 -23.06 -2.30
C GLY A 318 18.85 -22.60 -3.02
N ASP A 319 18.98 -22.99 -4.29
CA ASP A 319 20.13 -22.68 -5.18
C ASP A 319 19.88 -21.39 -5.98
N PRO A 320 20.86 -20.50 -6.22
CA PRO A 320 22.25 -20.53 -5.75
C PRO A 320 22.44 -20.16 -4.27
N PRO A 321 23.43 -20.76 -3.58
CA PRO A 321 23.69 -20.48 -2.18
C PRO A 321 24.10 -19.02 -1.98
N VAL A 322 23.59 -18.40 -0.93
CA VAL A 322 23.90 -17.02 -0.54
C VAL A 322 25.00 -17.02 0.54
N PRO A 323 26.20 -16.48 0.27
CA PRO A 323 27.28 -16.44 1.25
C PRO A 323 26.97 -15.51 2.45
N ASP A 324 27.58 -15.81 3.60
CA ASP A 324 27.41 -15.00 4.83
C ASP A 324 27.79 -13.52 4.61
N ALA A 325 28.82 -13.26 3.81
CA ALA A 325 29.24 -11.90 3.47
C ALA A 325 28.14 -11.09 2.78
N VAL A 326 27.30 -11.74 1.97
CA VAL A 326 26.17 -11.09 1.29
C VAL A 326 25.03 -10.82 2.27
N ILE A 327 24.79 -11.73 3.22
CA ILE A 327 23.78 -11.57 4.28
C ILE A 327 24.16 -10.40 5.20
N ASP A 328 25.41 -10.34 5.66
CA ASP A 328 25.90 -9.23 6.48
C ASP A 328 25.86 -7.90 5.71
N PHE A 329 26.25 -7.90 4.43
CA PHE A 329 26.13 -6.73 3.56
C PHE A 329 24.69 -6.23 3.46
N LEU A 330 23.72 -7.11 3.17
CA LEU A 330 22.30 -6.78 3.10
C LEU A 330 21.77 -6.21 4.42
N ALA A 331 22.06 -6.88 5.54
CA ALA A 331 21.60 -6.47 6.87
C ALA A 331 22.16 -5.11 7.31
N ARG A 332 23.38 -4.75 6.88
CA ARG A 332 23.99 -3.44 7.19
C ARG A 332 23.53 -2.34 6.25
N SER A 333 23.27 -2.68 4.98
CA SER A 333 22.98 -1.70 3.93
C SER A 333 21.51 -1.29 3.88
N ILE A 334 20.58 -2.21 4.19
CA ILE A 334 19.15 -1.96 4.09
C ILE A 334 18.57 -1.81 5.50
N ARG A 335 18.28 -0.57 5.90
CA ARG A 335 17.81 -0.21 7.24
C ARG A 335 16.40 0.35 7.28
N SER A 336 15.77 0.59 6.13
CA SER A 336 14.45 1.22 6.00
C SER A 336 13.34 0.40 6.65
N ASN A 337 13.08 -0.80 6.14
CA ASN A 337 12.03 -1.70 6.59
C ASN A 337 12.30 -3.14 6.12
N VAL A 338 11.66 -4.10 6.79
CA VAL A 338 11.85 -5.53 6.53
C VAL A 338 11.40 -5.91 5.11
N ARG A 339 10.34 -5.29 4.58
CA ARG A 339 9.86 -5.54 3.21
C ARG A 339 10.92 -5.24 2.15
N GLU A 340 11.65 -4.13 2.28
CA GLU A 340 12.75 -3.79 1.37
C GLU A 340 13.93 -4.75 1.52
N LEU A 341 14.25 -5.15 2.75
CA LEU A 341 15.31 -6.13 3.05
C LEU A 341 15.03 -7.47 2.37
N GLU A 342 13.83 -8.02 2.56
CA GLU A 342 13.39 -9.26 1.92
C GLU A 342 13.28 -9.11 0.40
N GLY A 343 12.81 -7.95 -0.07
CA GLY A 343 12.73 -7.63 -1.49
C GLY A 343 14.10 -7.66 -2.16
N ALA A 344 15.13 -7.09 -1.52
CA ALA A 344 16.49 -7.13 -2.01
C ALA A 344 17.09 -8.53 -2.01
N PHE A 345 16.87 -9.30 -0.94
CA PHE A 345 17.28 -10.70 -0.87
C PHE A 345 16.64 -11.53 -1.99
N ASN A 346 15.31 -11.47 -2.14
CA ASN A 346 14.59 -12.20 -3.18
C ASN A 346 15.02 -11.79 -4.58
N LYS A 347 15.27 -10.50 -4.81
CA LYS A 347 15.78 -9.99 -6.09
C LYS A 347 17.13 -10.63 -6.40
N LEU A 348 18.04 -10.63 -5.44
CA LEU A 348 19.39 -11.15 -5.60
C LEU A 348 19.38 -12.66 -5.89
N VAL A 349 18.57 -13.44 -5.16
CA VAL A 349 18.38 -14.88 -5.44
C VAL A 349 17.79 -15.11 -6.83
N ALA A 350 16.72 -14.38 -7.19
CA ALA A 350 16.08 -14.52 -8.50
C ALA A 350 17.04 -14.19 -9.66
N TYR A 351 17.89 -13.17 -9.53
CA TYR A 351 18.89 -12.87 -10.56
C TYR A 351 19.98 -13.95 -10.64
N GLY A 352 20.44 -14.48 -9.51
CA GLY A 352 21.38 -15.62 -9.51
C GLY A 352 20.80 -16.81 -10.26
N GLN A 353 19.54 -17.18 -9.97
CA GLN A 353 18.83 -18.27 -10.64
C GLN A 353 18.65 -18.02 -12.15
N LEU A 354 18.24 -16.81 -12.55
CA LEU A 354 17.98 -16.49 -13.96
C LEU A 354 19.25 -16.35 -14.81
N THR A 355 20.36 -15.92 -14.21
CA THR A 355 21.63 -15.72 -14.94
C THR A 355 22.58 -16.91 -14.81
N GLY A 356 22.28 -17.87 -13.94
CA GLY A 356 23.16 -18.99 -13.62
C GLY A 356 24.49 -18.55 -12.98
N ARG A 357 24.56 -17.32 -12.46
CA ARG A 357 25.77 -16.80 -11.78
C ARG A 357 25.72 -17.11 -10.29
N SER A 358 26.88 -17.43 -9.74
CA SER A 358 27.08 -17.50 -8.29
C SER A 358 26.83 -16.14 -7.65
N ILE A 359 26.19 -16.14 -6.50
CA ILE A 359 25.95 -14.94 -5.70
C ILE A 359 27.22 -14.64 -4.91
N ASP A 360 27.91 -13.56 -5.25
CA ASP A 360 29.04 -13.03 -4.48
C ASP A 360 28.78 -11.58 -4.04
N LEU A 361 29.71 -11.02 -3.24
CA LEU A 361 29.58 -9.68 -2.70
C LEU A 361 29.60 -8.60 -3.79
N GLU A 362 30.42 -8.77 -4.82
CA GLU A 362 30.54 -7.81 -5.93
C GLU A 362 29.24 -7.74 -6.74
N PHE A 363 28.65 -8.91 -7.02
CA PHE A 363 27.36 -9.05 -7.66
C PHE A 363 26.25 -8.41 -6.82
N ALA A 364 26.23 -8.66 -5.51
CA ALA A 364 25.28 -8.06 -4.59
C ALA A 364 25.37 -6.53 -4.60
N GLN A 365 26.57 -5.97 -4.52
CA GLN A 365 26.82 -4.53 -4.55
C GLN A 365 26.39 -3.90 -5.88
N THR A 366 26.67 -4.57 -7.00
CA THR A 366 26.33 -4.08 -8.33
C THR A 366 24.81 -4.08 -8.55
N MET A 367 24.14 -5.18 -8.20
CA MET A 367 22.69 -5.33 -8.40
C MET A 367 21.84 -4.50 -7.43
N LEU A 368 22.36 -4.23 -6.24
CA LEU A 368 21.65 -3.49 -5.21
C LEU A 368 22.13 -2.04 -5.08
N ALA A 369 22.99 -1.56 -5.99
CA ALA A 369 23.49 -0.19 -5.96
C ALA A 369 22.36 0.85 -5.80
N ASP A 370 21.24 0.67 -6.50
CA ASP A 370 20.07 1.56 -6.39
C ASP A 370 19.32 1.41 -5.06
N ALA A 371 19.15 0.18 -4.57
CA ALA A 371 18.48 -0.10 -3.29
C ALA A 371 19.31 0.42 -2.11
N VAL A 372 20.63 0.29 -2.19
CA VAL A 372 21.59 0.85 -1.24
C VAL A 372 21.59 2.37 -1.33
N ARG A 373 21.66 2.98 -2.54
CA ARG A 373 21.56 4.44 -2.70
C ARG A 373 20.25 5.03 -2.19
N ALA A 374 19.14 4.29 -2.29
CA ALA A 374 17.85 4.67 -1.70
C ALA A 374 17.85 4.55 -0.16
N ASN A 375 18.62 3.61 0.39
CA ASN A 375 18.76 3.33 1.83
C ASN A 375 19.94 4.02 2.53
N VAL A 376 20.84 4.68 1.79
CA VAL A 376 21.81 5.61 2.36
C VAL A 376 20.99 6.66 3.09
N ARG A 377 21.06 6.62 4.43
CA ARG A 377 20.33 7.49 5.34
C ARG A 377 20.48 8.92 4.84
N ARG A 378 19.43 9.47 4.23
CA ARG A 378 19.44 10.86 3.79
C ARG A 378 19.41 11.71 5.04
N LEU A 379 20.59 12.15 5.46
CA LEU A 379 20.74 13.05 6.58
C LEU A 379 19.81 14.25 6.38
N THR A 380 18.90 14.47 7.34
CA THR A 380 17.94 15.57 7.27
C THR A 380 18.54 16.84 7.88
N ILE A 381 18.09 18.01 7.41
CA ILE A 381 18.54 19.28 7.99
C ILE A 381 18.16 19.37 9.48
N ASP A 382 17.03 18.77 9.88
CA ASP A 382 16.59 18.74 11.28
C ASP A 382 17.53 17.91 12.17
N GLU A 383 18.03 16.76 11.69
CA GLU A 383 19.05 15.97 12.40
C GLU A 383 20.35 16.77 12.56
N ILE A 384 20.77 17.49 11.52
CA ILE A 384 21.95 18.37 11.57
C ILE A 384 21.76 19.50 12.59
N GLN A 385 20.58 20.13 12.61
CA GLN A 385 20.25 21.17 13.59
C GLN A 385 20.32 20.62 15.02
N LYS A 386 19.77 19.43 15.27
CA LYS A 386 19.82 18.77 16.59
C LYS A 386 21.25 18.45 17.01
N ALA A 387 22.06 17.87 16.12
CA ALA A 387 23.45 17.53 16.42
C ALA A 387 24.29 18.79 16.72
N CYS A 388 24.14 19.84 15.91
CA CYS A 388 24.84 21.11 16.14
C CYS A 388 24.36 21.80 17.43
N ALA A 389 23.06 21.77 17.73
CA ALA A 389 22.50 22.34 18.96
C ALA A 389 23.08 21.66 20.20
N ALA A 390 23.14 20.32 20.19
CA ALA A 390 23.73 19.53 21.26
C ALA A 390 25.24 19.80 21.43
N HIS A 391 26.01 19.80 20.34
CA HIS A 391 27.46 20.02 20.37
C HIS A 391 27.84 21.39 20.94
N PHE A 392 27.16 22.45 20.48
CA PHE A 392 27.41 23.81 20.93
C PHE A 392 26.61 24.22 22.17
N LYS A 393 25.86 23.28 22.78
CA LYS A 393 25.04 23.49 23.99
C LYS A 393 24.08 24.68 23.87
N ILE A 394 23.37 24.76 22.75
CA ILE A 394 22.29 25.73 22.53
C ILE A 394 20.96 25.02 22.35
N ASP A 395 19.85 25.72 22.66
CA ASP A 395 18.52 25.18 22.41
C ASP A 395 18.24 25.04 20.90
N LEU A 396 17.51 23.99 20.53
CA LEU A 396 17.13 23.77 19.12
C LEU A 396 16.31 24.93 18.54
N SER A 397 15.49 25.60 19.36
CA SER A 397 14.71 26.77 18.97
C SER A 397 15.61 27.94 18.52
N GLU A 398 16.83 28.05 19.05
CA GLU A 398 17.79 29.08 18.70
C GLU A 398 18.35 28.90 17.28
N MET A 399 18.25 27.70 16.68
CA MET A 399 18.60 27.50 15.26
C MET A 399 17.67 28.28 14.33
N LYS A 400 16.42 28.50 14.72
CA LYS A 400 15.40 29.24 13.94
C LYS A 400 15.25 30.70 14.38
N SER A 401 15.65 31.03 15.61
CA SER A 401 15.64 32.38 16.22
C SER A 401 16.29 33.48 15.35
N LYS A 402 15.82 34.72 15.47
CA LYS A 402 16.41 35.91 14.82
C LYS A 402 17.67 36.45 15.54
N ARG A 403 18.03 35.87 16.69
CA ARG A 403 19.17 36.31 17.51
C ARG A 403 20.49 36.22 16.73
N ARG A 404 21.27 37.32 16.80
CA ARG A 404 22.55 37.51 16.07
C ARG A 404 23.80 37.39 16.95
N ALA A 405 23.63 37.09 18.24
CA ALA A 405 24.76 36.88 19.16
C ALA A 405 25.69 35.77 18.63
N ARG A 406 27.02 35.97 18.71
CA ARG A 406 28.02 35.03 18.15
C ARG A 406 27.83 33.60 18.66
N ALA A 407 27.50 33.45 19.95
CA ALA A 407 27.25 32.15 20.59
C ALA A 407 26.10 31.35 19.94
N VAL A 408 25.15 32.01 19.28
CA VAL A 408 24.03 31.34 18.58
C VAL A 408 24.23 31.36 17.07
N ALA A 409 24.76 32.47 16.53
CA ALA A 409 24.99 32.62 15.10
C ALA A 409 26.05 31.65 14.56
N ARG A 410 27.11 31.37 15.33
CA ARG A 410 28.19 30.44 14.92
C ARG A 410 27.68 28.99 14.79
N PRO A 411 27.03 28.38 15.80
CA PRO A 411 26.44 27.05 15.66
C PRO A 411 25.46 26.94 14.48
N ARG A 412 24.64 27.98 14.27
CA ARG A 412 23.72 28.04 13.13
C ARG A 412 24.43 28.06 11.78
N GLN A 413 25.52 28.83 11.66
CA GLN A 413 26.34 28.86 10.45
C GLN A 413 27.02 27.51 10.18
N VAL A 414 27.51 26.84 11.23
CA VAL A 414 28.05 25.48 11.14
C VAL A 414 26.97 24.50 10.66
N ALA A 415 25.77 24.54 11.24
CA ALA A 415 24.66 23.70 10.81
C ALA A 415 24.27 23.94 9.34
N MET A 416 24.27 25.19 8.86
CA MET A 416 24.03 25.53 7.45
C MET A 416 25.15 25.01 6.53
N TYR A 417 26.41 25.13 6.96
CA TYR A 417 27.56 24.60 6.23
C TYR A 417 27.48 23.09 6.05
N ILE A 418 27.25 22.36 7.15
CA ILE A 418 27.11 20.91 7.16
C ILE A 418 25.89 20.49 6.32
N SER A 419 24.76 21.21 6.45
CA SER A 419 23.56 20.96 5.62
C SER A 419 23.86 21.07 4.13
N LYS A 420 24.70 22.03 3.72
CA LYS A 420 25.09 22.20 2.32
C LYS A 420 26.05 21.10 1.83
N LYS A 421 26.90 20.57 2.71
CA LYS A 421 27.90 19.53 2.36
C LYS A 421 27.32 18.12 2.38
N MET A 422 26.45 17.81 3.33
CA MET A 422 26.01 16.44 3.63
C MET A 422 24.57 16.15 3.20
N THR A 423 23.85 17.12 2.61
CA THR A 423 22.50 16.91 2.11
C THR A 423 22.36 17.41 0.67
N PRO A 424 21.46 16.82 -0.15
CA PRO A 424 21.22 17.26 -1.52
C PRO A 424 20.33 18.52 -1.61
N ARG A 425 20.06 19.21 -0.48
CA ARG A 425 19.13 20.33 -0.42
C ARG A 425 19.71 21.60 -1.05
N SER A 426 18.85 22.34 -1.73
CA SER A 426 19.19 23.62 -2.34
C SER A 426 19.38 24.70 -1.26
N LEU A 427 20.18 25.75 -1.57
CA LEU A 427 20.40 26.87 -0.65
C LEU A 427 19.10 27.55 -0.18
N PRO A 428 18.08 27.75 -1.02
CA PRO A 428 16.78 28.26 -0.57
C PRO A 428 16.06 27.31 0.39
N GLU A 429 16.06 25.99 0.13
CA GLU A 429 15.43 25.01 1.03
C GLU A 429 16.12 24.99 2.39
N ILE A 430 17.46 25.06 2.41
CA ILE A 430 18.23 25.17 3.65
C ILE A 430 17.79 26.43 4.39
N GLY A 431 17.78 27.59 3.75
CA GLY A 431 17.37 28.85 4.36
C GLY A 431 15.97 28.81 5.00
N ARG A 432 14.99 28.18 4.33
CA ARG A 432 13.63 28.00 4.86
C ARG A 432 13.59 27.24 6.19
N THR A 433 14.36 26.15 6.31
CA THR A 433 14.40 25.33 7.54
C THR A 433 15.06 26.02 8.72
N PHE A 434 15.89 27.04 8.48
CA PHE A 434 16.49 27.90 9.50
C PHE A 434 15.64 29.17 9.70
N GLY A 435 14.34 29.04 9.92
CA GLY A 435 13.45 30.17 10.26
C GLY A 435 13.18 31.14 9.10
N GLY A 436 13.05 30.63 7.87
CA GLY A 436 12.64 31.44 6.71
C GLY A 436 13.72 32.39 6.19
N ARG A 437 15.00 32.02 6.30
CA ARG A 437 16.13 32.85 5.85
C ARG A 437 16.36 32.76 4.35
N ASP A 438 16.87 33.84 3.79
CA ASP A 438 17.22 33.90 2.37
C ASP A 438 18.44 33.04 2.03
N HIS A 439 18.47 32.55 0.79
CA HIS A 439 19.58 31.75 0.25
C HIS A 439 20.94 32.47 0.37
N SER A 440 20.97 33.80 0.29
CA SER A 440 22.16 34.64 0.47
C SER A 440 22.76 34.52 1.88
N THR A 441 21.91 34.33 2.89
CA THR A 441 22.35 34.09 4.28
C THR A 441 23.09 32.76 4.39
N VAL A 442 22.61 31.73 3.69
CA VAL A 442 23.24 30.40 3.66
C VAL A 442 24.59 30.48 2.94
N ILE A 443 24.68 31.20 1.81
CA ILE A 443 25.95 31.42 1.10
C ILE A 443 26.97 32.11 2.01
N HIS A 444 26.54 33.16 2.71
CA HIS A 444 27.41 33.87 3.64
C HIS A 444 27.88 32.94 4.78
N ALA A 445 26.97 32.16 5.37
CA ALA A 445 27.30 31.19 6.41
C ALA A 445 28.36 30.18 5.94
N VAL A 446 28.16 29.57 4.76
CA VAL A 446 29.08 28.59 4.17
C VAL A 446 30.48 29.18 3.99
N ARG A 447 30.59 30.34 3.32
CA ARG A 447 31.88 31.02 3.09
C ARG A 447 32.56 31.41 4.41
N THR A 448 31.78 31.79 5.42
CA THR A 448 32.35 32.17 6.71
C THR A 448 32.94 30.97 7.43
N ILE A 449 32.27 29.82 7.40
CA ILE A 449 32.79 28.59 8.02
C ILE A 449 33.99 28.06 7.25
N GLU A 450 34.01 28.11 5.92
CA GLU A 450 35.18 27.72 5.11
C GLU A 450 36.43 28.49 5.52
N LYS A 451 36.34 29.83 5.58
CA LYS A 451 37.46 30.68 6.04
C LYS A 451 37.88 30.42 7.49
N LEU A 452 36.92 30.11 8.36
CA LEU A 452 37.25 29.81 9.76
C LEU A 452 37.93 28.45 9.91
N ARG A 453 37.56 27.45 9.12
CA ARG A 453 38.22 26.13 9.16
C ARG A 453 39.69 26.21 8.73
N GLU A 454 40.03 27.14 7.84
CA GLU A 454 41.42 27.39 7.42
C GLU A 454 42.23 28.12 8.49
N SER A 455 41.61 29.03 9.23
CA SER A 455 42.31 29.94 10.16
C SER A 455 42.26 29.53 11.63
N HIS A 456 41.28 28.72 12.05
CA HIS A 456 41.02 28.36 13.44
C HIS A 456 40.95 26.83 13.59
N PRO A 457 41.99 26.18 14.13
CA PRO A 457 42.04 24.72 14.30
C PRO A 457 40.86 24.15 15.09
N ASP A 458 40.40 24.85 16.12
CA ASP A 458 39.28 24.41 16.97
C ASP A 458 37.97 24.31 16.17
N MET A 459 37.72 25.27 15.27
CA MET A 459 36.52 25.25 14.43
C MET A 459 36.56 24.10 13.43
N ASP A 460 37.74 23.79 12.88
CA ASP A 460 37.88 22.63 11.99
C ASP A 460 37.71 21.31 12.74
N ALA A 461 38.22 21.21 13.97
CA ALA A 461 38.00 20.06 14.84
C ALA A 461 36.51 19.86 15.16
N ASP A 462 35.79 20.92 15.54
CA ASP A 462 34.34 20.90 15.80
C ASP A 462 33.55 20.43 14.57
N VAL A 463 33.83 20.99 13.39
CA VAL A 463 33.13 20.62 12.15
C VAL A 463 33.42 19.15 11.79
N ARG A 464 34.68 18.69 11.90
CA ARG A 464 35.04 17.29 11.64
C ARG A 464 34.41 16.32 12.63
N ALA A 465 34.30 16.69 13.91
CA ALA A 465 33.63 15.89 14.92
C ALA A 465 32.14 15.73 14.61
N LEU A 466 31.47 16.85 14.28
CA LEU A 466 30.06 16.85 13.88
C LEU A 466 29.82 16.05 12.59
N MET A 467 30.65 16.22 11.57
CA MET A 467 30.49 15.45 10.32
C MET A 467 30.65 13.95 10.55
N ARG A 468 31.65 13.52 11.34
CA ARG A 468 31.81 12.09 11.70
C ARG A 468 30.62 11.54 12.49
N GLN A 469 30.13 12.28 13.47
CA GLN A 469 28.94 11.89 14.24
C GLN A 469 27.69 11.73 13.36
N LEU A 470 27.58 12.54 12.30
CA LEU A 470 26.45 12.54 11.38
C LEU A 470 26.56 11.47 10.29
N GLU A 471 27.77 10.99 9.98
CA GLU A 471 28.02 9.88 9.04
C GLU A 471 27.71 8.50 9.65
N GLY A 472 27.82 8.37 10.98
CA GLY A 472 27.46 7.16 11.74
C GLY A 472 28.65 6.24 11.97
#